data_AF-A0A2M7TZG6-F1
#
_entry.id   AF-A0A2M7TZG6-F1
#
_cell.length_a   1.000
_cell.length_b   1.000
_cell.length_c   1.000
_cell.angle_alpha   90.00
_cell.angle_beta   90.00
_cell.angle_gamma   90.00
#
_symmetry.space_group_name_H-M   'P 1'
#
loop_
_entity.id
_entity.type
_entity.pdbx_description
1 polymer ?
#
loop_
_entity_poly.entity_id
_entity_poly.type
_entity_poly.pdbx_seq_one_letter_code
_entity_poly.pdbx_strand_id
1 'polypeptide(L)'
;MQKILSFVEHKHVWYISVLAAFIVVVSVFSGNPAYFPSAGIALSLFTLATLTFITREKRDWFSTSLFLLSVCTSAYICILANPFSIFLNIATSIFLISVVALGDISLTNVIFSPIITGLATLQSNSDYAPKKIKQIHLPEQFITSLIITFIILFIMVPLLSEVNLIFENLVRSVMQMLYIENIITWIFNTNYFLVIFRAVIFGLLVFFLPRFVTVINAPPSKKEVFSSFPSLFKALTIPKFAVISVLLTFFVTQIQLYFATDERLIELGYTNSMQTREVFAQLAVVALIVFILIYNDKHETYKSKLTTYILIVQGFFLTAMAFFSDYSYIASWGFTHKRLYGLAFVVWIVGLFGLFTYKYVRRTSAALFVKLAVILIGVIITSINIVNFDELIVNANKVSTPEGIDYSYMAHYTYDSSSYEKLAFQIRDTVKENMNSLDNEANNSVQWNTLNNYENSARVISFRSQNMVEKYFSEDDRFDWRHFNLSEYRFAVRVKGDTVDKIQEATNEILNMLMMRSHNNIDAMESASNANPTVVQKPLTTIELKYVPEELLQENFELRSTTTNQVILQGSFDGKSIFRTLLYPGEYAITVYTSQFDQETGSYVPFKTIHVQISQQMIDTGFIIIAFQ
;
A
#
# COMPACT_ATOMS: atom_id res chain seq x y z
N MET A 1 37.08 2.91 -30.56
CA MET A 1 35.92 2.48 -29.74
C MET A 1 34.93 1.60 -30.53
N GLN A 2 34.57 1.89 -31.79
CA GLN A 2 33.84 0.96 -32.69
C GLN A 2 34.58 -0.39 -32.90
N LYS A 3 35.92 -0.38 -32.96
CA LYS A 3 36.76 -1.61 -32.97
C LYS A 3 36.83 -2.39 -31.64
N ILE A 4 36.41 -1.78 -30.53
CA ILE A 4 36.38 -2.44 -29.21
C ILE A 4 35.02 -3.16 -29.02
N LEU A 5 33.94 -2.64 -29.63
CA LEU A 5 32.62 -3.28 -29.63
C LEU A 5 32.44 -4.35 -30.71
N SER A 6 33.19 -4.29 -31.82
CA SER A 6 33.25 -5.41 -32.78
C SER A 6 34.01 -6.64 -32.25
N PHE A 7 34.51 -6.59 -31.01
CA PHE A 7 35.30 -7.63 -30.36
C PHE A 7 34.52 -8.39 -29.26
N VAL A 8 33.27 -8.02 -28.99
CA VAL A 8 32.44 -8.74 -28.02
C VAL A 8 31.84 -9.97 -28.72
N GLU A 9 32.61 -11.05 -28.81
CA GLU A 9 32.12 -12.36 -29.25
C GLU A 9 30.84 -12.73 -28.48
N HIS A 10 29.91 -13.45 -29.13
CA HIS A 10 28.62 -13.90 -28.55
C HIS A 10 28.74 -14.44 -27.11
N LYS A 11 29.89 -15.07 -26.78
CA LYS A 11 30.20 -15.59 -25.45
C LYS A 11 30.27 -14.51 -24.37
N HIS A 12 30.85 -13.34 -24.65
CA HIS A 12 31.00 -12.26 -23.67
C HIS A 12 29.66 -11.61 -23.29
N VAL A 13 28.73 -11.47 -24.25
CA VAL A 13 27.36 -10.97 -23.96
C VAL A 13 26.61 -11.91 -23.02
N TRP A 14 26.78 -13.22 -23.22
CA TRP A 14 26.19 -14.23 -22.34
C TRP A 14 26.77 -14.17 -20.93
N TYR A 15 28.10 -14.09 -20.77
CA TYR A 15 28.74 -13.94 -19.46
C TYR A 15 28.30 -12.66 -18.73
N ILE A 16 28.19 -11.54 -19.44
CA ILE A 16 27.68 -10.28 -18.87
C ILE A 16 26.22 -10.44 -18.43
N SER A 17 25.39 -11.13 -19.21
CA SER A 17 23.98 -11.37 -18.88
C SER A 17 23.82 -12.32 -17.68
N VAL A 18 24.65 -13.35 -17.57
CA VAL A 18 24.70 -14.26 -16.42
C VAL A 18 25.18 -13.53 -15.17
N LEU A 19 26.22 -12.70 -15.29
CA LEU A 19 26.70 -11.87 -14.18
C LEU A 19 25.62 -10.88 -13.74
N ALA A 20 24.91 -10.24 -14.67
CA ALA A 20 23.79 -9.37 -14.36
C ALA A 20 22.65 -10.14 -13.67
N ALA A 21 22.31 -11.36 -14.12
CA ALA A 21 21.32 -12.21 -13.48
C ALA A 21 21.71 -12.56 -12.04
N PHE A 22 22.98 -12.90 -11.84
CA PHE A 22 23.54 -13.18 -10.52
C PHE A 22 23.47 -11.96 -9.60
N ILE A 23 23.89 -10.78 -10.08
CA ILE A 23 23.79 -9.52 -9.34
C ILE A 23 22.34 -9.28 -8.94
N VAL A 24 21.39 -9.35 -9.88
CA VAL A 24 19.95 -9.09 -9.60
C VAL A 24 19.42 -10.01 -8.51
N VAL A 25 19.70 -11.31 -8.61
CA VAL A 25 19.15 -12.29 -7.67
C VAL A 25 19.78 -12.16 -6.29
N VAL A 26 21.10 -12.00 -6.22
CA VAL A 26 21.78 -11.80 -4.93
C VAL A 26 21.30 -10.51 -4.28
N SER A 27 21.05 -9.48 -5.08
CA SER A 27 20.64 -8.15 -4.62
C SER A 27 19.20 -8.13 -4.10
N VAL A 28 18.24 -8.70 -4.82
CA VAL A 28 16.80 -8.63 -4.47
C VAL A 28 16.43 -9.54 -3.31
N PHE A 29 17.14 -10.65 -3.09
CA PHE A 29 16.75 -11.64 -2.09
C PHE A 29 17.64 -11.60 -0.87
N SER A 30 17.20 -10.85 0.12
CA SER A 30 17.89 -10.63 1.38
C SER A 30 17.77 -11.77 2.40
N GLY A 31 18.60 -11.78 3.45
CA GLY A 31 18.56 -12.83 4.48
C GLY A 31 17.36 -12.71 5.42
N ASN A 32 16.86 -11.49 5.61
CA ASN A 32 15.79 -11.16 6.55
C ASN A 32 14.55 -10.64 5.79
N PRO A 33 13.42 -11.38 5.78
CA PRO A 33 12.20 -10.98 5.06
C PRO A 33 11.47 -9.80 5.72
N ALA A 34 11.81 -9.42 6.95
CA ALA A 34 11.17 -8.31 7.66
C ALA A 34 11.43 -6.95 6.99
N TYR A 35 12.51 -6.83 6.20
CA TYR A 35 12.90 -5.58 5.57
C TYR A 35 12.85 -5.65 4.05
N PHE A 36 12.41 -4.55 3.43
CA PHE A 36 12.34 -4.41 1.98
C PHE A 36 13.76 -4.27 1.38
N PRO A 37 14.11 -5.00 0.30
CA PRO A 37 15.45 -5.01 -0.29
C PRO A 37 15.68 -3.79 -1.23
N SER A 38 15.57 -2.58 -0.67
CA SER A 38 15.64 -1.30 -1.38
C SER A 38 16.89 -1.14 -2.26
N ALA A 39 18.09 -1.23 -1.67
CA ALA A 39 19.35 -1.15 -2.40
C ALA A 39 19.51 -2.30 -3.40
N GLY A 40 19.00 -3.47 -3.05
CA GLY A 40 19.01 -4.64 -3.91
C GLY A 40 18.27 -4.44 -5.23
N ILE A 41 17.02 -3.96 -5.13
CA ILE A 41 16.18 -3.64 -6.29
C ILE A 41 16.75 -2.46 -7.08
N ALA A 42 17.23 -1.42 -6.40
CA ALA A 42 17.89 -0.27 -7.02
C ALA A 42 19.06 -0.71 -7.92
N LEU A 43 19.97 -1.52 -7.38
CA LEU A 43 21.13 -2.04 -8.12
C LEU A 43 20.72 -2.91 -9.31
N SER A 44 19.67 -3.71 -9.14
CA SER A 44 19.12 -4.57 -10.19
C SER A 44 18.61 -3.76 -11.38
N LEU A 45 17.80 -2.74 -11.12
CA LEU A 45 17.25 -1.86 -12.15
C LEU A 45 18.33 -0.98 -12.79
N PHE A 46 19.29 -0.50 -12.00
CA PHE A 46 20.46 0.20 -12.52
C PHE A 46 21.28 -0.67 -13.48
N THR A 47 21.53 -1.92 -13.10
CA THR A 47 22.25 -2.90 -13.94
C THR A 47 21.50 -3.16 -15.24
N LEU A 48 20.18 -3.35 -15.16
CA LEU A 48 19.34 -3.57 -16.35
C LEU A 48 19.29 -2.35 -17.27
N ALA A 49 19.15 -1.14 -16.72
CA ALA A 49 19.18 0.11 -17.49
C ALA A 49 20.53 0.29 -18.21
N THR A 50 21.63 0.02 -17.49
CA THR A 50 22.99 0.11 -18.03
C THR A 50 23.21 -0.93 -19.13
N LEU A 51 22.81 -2.19 -18.90
CA LEU A 51 22.89 -3.25 -19.91
C LEU A 51 22.11 -2.87 -21.17
N THR A 52 20.88 -2.36 -21.01
CA THR A 52 20.02 -1.93 -22.12
C THR A 52 20.66 -0.79 -22.93
N PHE A 53 21.24 0.19 -22.24
CA PHE A 53 21.85 1.35 -22.90
C PHE A 53 23.17 1.00 -23.62
N ILE A 54 23.99 0.12 -23.03
CA ILE A 54 25.27 -0.28 -23.62
C ILE A 54 25.07 -1.14 -24.86
N THR A 55 24.12 -2.09 -24.81
CA THR A 55 23.83 -3.03 -25.90
C THR A 55 23.17 -2.37 -27.11
N ARG A 56 22.43 -1.28 -26.90
CA ARG A 56 21.77 -0.55 -27.99
C ARG A 56 22.79 0.03 -28.99
N GLU A 57 22.63 -0.34 -30.26
CA GLU A 57 23.52 0.05 -31.36
C GLU A 57 23.47 1.56 -31.66
N LYS A 58 22.26 2.15 -31.64
CA LYS A 58 22.04 3.59 -31.90
C LYS A 58 21.66 4.34 -30.63
N ARG A 59 22.58 5.18 -30.15
CA ARG A 59 22.40 6.08 -29.00
C ARG A 59 22.00 7.47 -29.49
N ASP A 60 20.71 7.77 -29.46
CA ASP A 60 20.18 9.12 -29.71
C ASP A 60 19.95 9.86 -28.40
N TRP A 61 19.76 11.19 -28.48
CA TRP A 61 19.51 12.02 -27.30
C TRP A 61 18.34 11.49 -26.45
N PHE A 62 17.32 10.94 -27.11
CA PHE A 62 16.15 10.37 -26.46
C PHE A 62 16.51 9.15 -25.59
N SER A 63 17.22 8.18 -26.16
CA SER A 63 17.69 7.01 -25.41
C SER A 63 18.62 7.39 -24.25
N THR A 64 19.46 8.41 -24.43
CA THR A 64 20.30 8.95 -23.35
C THR A 64 19.45 9.57 -22.24
N SER A 65 18.44 10.38 -22.56
CA SER A 65 17.53 10.95 -21.57
C SER A 65 16.78 9.87 -20.79
N LEU A 66 16.26 8.84 -21.47
CA LEU A 66 15.58 7.72 -20.80
C LEU A 66 16.52 6.92 -19.90
N PHE A 67 17.76 6.70 -20.33
CA PHE A 67 18.78 6.05 -19.50
C PHE A 67 19.05 6.85 -18.23
N LEU A 68 19.30 8.16 -18.34
CA LEU A 68 19.55 9.02 -17.18
C LEU A 68 18.37 9.02 -16.22
N LEU A 69 17.14 9.15 -16.73
CA LEU A 69 15.93 9.10 -15.91
C LEU A 69 15.76 7.75 -15.23
N SER A 70 16.03 6.64 -15.93
CA SER A 70 15.97 5.28 -15.35
C SER A 70 16.99 5.09 -14.24
N VAL A 71 18.21 5.62 -14.41
CA VAL A 71 19.25 5.61 -13.37
C VAL A 71 18.80 6.44 -12.17
N CYS A 72 18.29 7.65 -12.38
CA CYS A 72 17.77 8.49 -11.32
C CYS A 72 16.64 7.80 -10.54
N THR A 73 15.61 7.29 -11.21
CA THR A 73 14.49 6.59 -10.54
C THR A 73 14.97 5.33 -9.83
N SER A 74 15.90 4.57 -10.41
CA SER A 74 16.47 3.39 -9.75
C SER A 74 17.24 3.75 -8.46
N ALA A 75 17.98 4.87 -8.45
CA ALA A 75 18.68 5.34 -7.26
C ALA A 75 17.70 5.78 -6.17
N TYR A 76 16.58 6.41 -6.54
CA TYR A 76 15.60 6.86 -5.55
C TYR A 76 14.91 5.73 -4.77
N ILE A 77 14.93 4.50 -5.28
CA ILE A 77 14.43 3.30 -4.57
C ILE A 77 15.22 3.05 -3.27
N CYS A 78 16.53 3.33 -3.25
CA CYS A 78 17.35 3.19 -2.06
C CYS A 78 17.58 4.49 -1.31
N ILE A 79 17.04 5.62 -1.81
CA ILE A 79 17.13 6.91 -1.13
C ILE A 79 15.87 7.18 -0.31
N LEU A 80 14.69 6.95 -0.89
CA LEU A 80 13.41 7.25 -0.25
C LEU A 80 12.82 6.01 0.40
N ALA A 81 12.17 6.19 1.55
CA ALA A 81 11.53 5.14 2.33
C ALA A 81 10.02 5.03 2.06
N ASN A 82 9.42 6.01 1.39
CA ASN A 82 7.99 6.03 1.05
C ASN A 82 7.61 4.86 0.12
N PRO A 83 6.75 3.91 0.56
CA PRO A 83 6.43 2.71 -0.22
C PRO A 83 5.81 3.03 -1.58
N PHE A 84 4.96 4.06 -1.64
CA PHE A 84 4.32 4.45 -2.90
C PHE A 84 5.31 5.11 -3.85
N SER A 85 6.20 5.99 -3.36
CA SER A 85 7.31 6.52 -4.18
C SER A 85 8.25 5.42 -4.66
N ILE A 86 8.59 4.45 -3.81
CA ILE A 86 9.39 3.28 -4.19
C ILE A 86 8.70 2.51 -5.33
N PHE A 87 7.41 2.24 -5.19
CA PHE A 87 6.62 1.57 -6.23
C PHE A 87 6.64 2.36 -7.55
N LEU A 88 6.37 3.67 -7.50
CA LEU A 88 6.41 4.53 -8.68
C LEU A 88 7.79 4.53 -9.35
N ASN A 89 8.87 4.54 -8.57
CA ASN A 89 10.24 4.48 -9.07
C ASN A 89 10.57 3.13 -9.74
N ILE A 90 10.12 2.01 -9.15
CA ILE A 90 10.25 0.67 -9.75
C ILE A 90 9.49 0.62 -11.08
N ALA A 91 8.20 1.00 -11.06
CA ALA A 91 7.34 0.98 -12.23
C ALA A 91 7.88 1.87 -13.36
N THR A 92 8.34 3.08 -13.01
CA THR A 92 8.92 4.02 -13.98
C THR A 92 10.23 3.50 -14.55
N SER A 93 11.10 2.94 -13.72
CA SER A 93 12.37 2.35 -14.20
C SER A 93 12.11 1.22 -15.19
N ILE A 94 11.21 0.29 -14.85
CA ILE A 94 10.82 -0.81 -15.75
C ILE A 94 10.24 -0.25 -17.05
N PHE A 95 9.35 0.74 -16.96
CA PHE A 95 8.75 1.39 -18.13
C PHE A 95 9.79 2.03 -19.05
N LEU A 96 10.66 2.88 -18.52
CA LEU A 96 11.68 3.58 -19.30
C LEU A 96 12.68 2.60 -19.94
N ILE A 97 13.15 1.59 -19.18
CA ILE A 97 13.99 0.51 -19.71
C ILE A 97 13.29 -0.21 -20.86
N SER A 98 12.00 -0.53 -20.72
CA SER A 98 11.24 -1.24 -21.75
C SER A 98 11.07 -0.42 -23.03
N VAL A 99 10.84 0.89 -22.91
CA VAL A 99 10.78 1.81 -24.07
C VAL A 99 12.13 1.86 -24.79
N VAL A 100 13.24 1.91 -24.05
CA VAL A 100 14.59 1.88 -24.65
C VAL A 100 14.84 0.53 -25.32
N ALA A 101 14.42 -0.58 -24.71
CA ALA A 101 14.63 -1.91 -25.26
C ALA A 101 13.83 -2.13 -26.57
N LEU A 102 12.60 -1.63 -26.65
CA LEU A 102 11.74 -1.81 -27.82
C LEU A 102 12.20 -0.97 -29.02
N GLY A 103 12.64 0.27 -28.79
CA GLY A 103 13.12 1.18 -29.83
C GLY A 103 12.03 1.77 -30.78
N ASP A 104 10.80 1.25 -30.76
CA ASP A 104 9.65 1.80 -31.50
C ASP A 104 8.94 2.90 -30.68
N ILE A 105 8.64 4.01 -31.35
CA ILE A 105 8.13 5.27 -30.74
C ILE A 105 6.65 5.48 -31.06
N SER A 106 5.93 4.47 -31.56
CA SER A 106 4.47 4.55 -31.68
C SER A 106 3.80 4.56 -30.30
N LEU A 107 2.76 5.40 -30.14
CA LEU A 107 2.09 5.60 -28.85
C LEU A 107 1.60 4.27 -28.23
N THR A 108 0.98 3.41 -29.03
CA THR A 108 0.48 2.10 -28.58
C THR A 108 1.61 1.23 -28.05
N ASN A 109 2.74 1.18 -28.76
CA ASN A 109 3.87 0.34 -28.38
C ASN A 109 4.59 0.88 -27.15
N VAL A 110 4.63 2.21 -26.99
CA VAL A 110 5.20 2.85 -25.80
C VAL A 110 4.35 2.57 -24.56
N ILE A 111 3.02 2.75 -24.63
CA ILE A 111 2.12 2.50 -23.50
C ILE A 111 2.25 1.05 -23.01
N PHE A 112 2.27 0.10 -23.95
CA PHE A 112 2.38 -1.32 -23.64
C PHE A 112 3.81 -1.85 -23.63
N SER A 113 4.83 -0.97 -23.63
CA SER A 113 6.23 -1.39 -23.78
C SER A 113 6.69 -2.40 -22.73
N PRO A 114 6.34 -2.34 -21.43
CA PRO A 114 6.77 -3.35 -20.47
C PRO A 114 6.23 -4.73 -20.81
N ILE A 115 4.97 -4.79 -21.25
CA ILE A 115 4.29 -6.04 -21.60
C ILE A 115 4.85 -6.59 -22.90
N ILE A 116 4.98 -5.75 -23.93
CA ILE A 116 5.50 -6.15 -25.24
C ILE A 116 6.94 -6.65 -25.12
N THR A 117 7.80 -5.91 -24.42
CA THR A 117 9.21 -6.30 -24.24
C THR A 117 9.33 -7.58 -23.40
N GLY A 118 8.51 -7.73 -22.34
CA GLY A 118 8.45 -8.95 -21.55
C GLY A 118 8.07 -10.17 -22.37
N LEU A 119 6.99 -10.07 -23.17
CA LEU A 119 6.53 -11.15 -24.05
C LEU A 119 7.53 -11.46 -25.18
N ALA A 120 8.07 -10.44 -25.83
CA ALA A 120 9.09 -10.58 -26.87
C ALA A 120 10.33 -11.31 -26.35
N THR A 121 10.72 -11.02 -25.10
CA THR A 121 11.84 -11.69 -24.44
C THR A 121 11.56 -13.17 -24.16
N LEU A 122 10.34 -13.51 -23.73
CA LEU A 122 9.95 -14.91 -23.51
C LEU A 122 9.92 -15.71 -24.81
N GLN A 123 9.52 -15.08 -25.92
CA GLN A 123 9.37 -15.72 -27.23
C GLN A 123 10.67 -15.75 -28.06
N SER A 124 11.66 -14.90 -27.75
CA SER A 124 12.89 -14.86 -28.56
C SER A 124 13.72 -16.12 -28.37
N ASN A 125 14.20 -16.66 -29.50
CA ASN A 125 15.30 -17.61 -29.47
C ASN A 125 16.58 -16.81 -29.27
N SER A 126 17.30 -17.07 -28.18
CA SER A 126 18.53 -16.35 -27.90
C SER A 126 19.63 -16.80 -28.86
N ASP A 127 20.15 -15.87 -29.66
CA ASP A 127 21.40 -16.06 -30.42
C ASP A 127 22.64 -16.16 -29.52
N TYR A 128 22.48 -15.89 -28.21
CA TYR A 128 23.56 -15.82 -27.23
C TYR A 128 23.51 -16.94 -26.19
N ALA A 129 22.47 -17.78 -26.18
CA ALA A 129 22.37 -18.92 -25.25
C ALA A 129 22.98 -20.20 -25.86
N PRO A 130 23.57 -21.10 -25.05
CA PRO A 130 24.05 -22.39 -25.54
C PRO A 130 22.91 -23.19 -26.19
N LYS A 131 23.10 -23.59 -27.46
CA LYS A 131 22.13 -24.42 -28.21
C LYS A 131 22.04 -25.81 -27.59
N LYS A 132 21.11 -25.99 -26.65
CA LYS A 132 20.39 -27.24 -26.30
C LYS A 132 19.48 -26.98 -25.09
N ILE A 133 18.26 -26.53 -25.35
CA ILE A 133 17.15 -26.67 -24.40
C ILE A 133 15.93 -27.08 -25.22
N LYS A 134 15.34 -28.24 -24.89
CA LYS A 134 14.09 -28.72 -25.51
C LYS A 134 13.01 -27.66 -25.32
N GLN A 135 12.23 -27.40 -26.38
CA GLN A 135 11.01 -26.59 -26.29
C GLN A 135 10.10 -27.20 -25.22
N ILE A 136 9.86 -26.46 -24.13
CA ILE A 136 8.84 -26.80 -23.16
C ILE A 136 7.51 -26.36 -23.78
N HIS A 137 6.67 -27.31 -24.20
CA HIS A 137 5.29 -27.02 -24.56
C HIS A 137 4.48 -26.91 -23.27
N LEU A 138 4.29 -25.68 -22.78
CA LEU A 138 3.28 -25.39 -21.76
C LEU A 138 1.89 -25.44 -22.43
N PRO A 139 0.82 -25.92 -21.75
CA PRO A 139 -0.55 -25.82 -22.27
C PRO A 139 -0.91 -24.34 -22.43
N GLU A 140 -0.84 -23.84 -23.67
CA GLU A 140 -0.21 -22.54 -23.96
C GLU A 140 -1.13 -21.32 -23.78
N GLN A 141 -2.43 -21.51 -23.59
CA GLN A 141 -3.41 -20.42 -23.66
C GLN A 141 -4.22 -20.22 -22.38
N PHE A 142 -4.71 -21.29 -21.74
CA PHE A 142 -5.54 -21.16 -20.53
C PHE A 142 -4.75 -20.72 -19.30
N ILE A 143 -3.59 -21.34 -19.04
CA ILE A 143 -2.73 -21.00 -17.90
C ILE A 143 -2.20 -19.57 -18.04
N THR A 144 -1.76 -19.20 -19.24
CA THR A 144 -1.30 -17.84 -19.56
C THR A 144 -2.43 -16.81 -19.34
N SER A 145 -3.66 -17.12 -19.75
CA SER A 145 -4.83 -16.27 -19.51
C SER A 145 -5.16 -16.11 -18.03
N LEU A 146 -5.08 -17.19 -17.25
CA LEU A 146 -5.31 -17.17 -15.81
C LEU A 146 -4.27 -16.30 -15.09
N ILE A 147 -2.99 -16.45 -15.44
CA ILE A 147 -1.89 -15.65 -14.87
C ILE A 147 -2.07 -14.17 -15.21
N ILE A 148 -2.37 -13.85 -16.47
CA ILE A 148 -2.63 -12.46 -16.90
C ILE A 148 -3.83 -11.88 -16.14
N THR A 149 -4.91 -12.65 -15.98
CA THR A 149 -6.09 -12.23 -15.20
C THR A 149 -5.71 -11.92 -13.77
N PHE A 150 -4.96 -12.83 -13.13
CA PHE A 150 -4.54 -12.66 -11.75
C PHE A 150 -3.69 -11.40 -11.57
N ILE A 151 -2.70 -11.17 -12.44
CA ILE A 151 -1.86 -9.96 -12.39
C ILE A 151 -2.71 -8.69 -12.55
N ILE A 152 -3.64 -8.67 -13.51
CA ILE A 152 -4.49 -7.50 -13.74
C ILE A 152 -5.39 -7.26 -12.52
N LEU A 153 -6.05 -8.28 -12.00
CA LEU A 153 -6.92 -8.16 -10.83
C LEU A 153 -6.15 -7.76 -9.57
N PHE A 154 -4.96 -8.32 -9.37
CA PHE A 154 -4.09 -8.01 -8.24
C PHE A 154 -3.69 -6.53 -8.22
N ILE A 155 -3.59 -5.88 -9.39
CA ILE A 155 -3.32 -4.44 -9.50
C ILE A 155 -4.62 -3.63 -9.42
N MET A 156 -5.65 -4.03 -10.16
CA MET A 156 -6.90 -3.26 -10.29
C MET A 156 -7.73 -3.22 -9.01
N VAL A 157 -7.90 -4.35 -8.33
CA VAL A 157 -8.82 -4.46 -7.20
C VAL A 157 -8.37 -3.58 -6.03
N PRO A 158 -7.09 -3.60 -5.59
CA PRO A 158 -6.62 -2.68 -4.56
C PRO A 158 -6.74 -1.21 -4.97
N LEU A 159 -6.36 -0.89 -6.20
CA LEU A 159 -6.41 0.49 -6.73
C LEU A 159 -7.84 1.03 -6.75
N LEU A 160 -8.84 0.22 -7.12
CA LEU A 160 -10.23 0.61 -7.10
C LEU A 160 -10.82 0.68 -5.69
N SER A 161 -10.35 -0.17 -4.76
CA SER A 161 -10.79 -0.10 -3.35
C SER A 161 -10.38 1.18 -2.67
N GLU A 162 -9.23 1.76 -3.00
CA GLU A 162 -8.81 3.06 -2.47
C GLU A 162 -9.70 4.23 -2.94
N VAL A 163 -10.39 4.06 -4.08
CA VAL A 163 -11.22 5.11 -4.68
C VAL A 163 -12.64 5.08 -4.12
N ASN A 164 -13.12 3.93 -3.62
CA ASN A 164 -14.50 3.76 -3.17
C ASN A 164 -14.58 2.85 -1.93
N LEU A 165 -14.97 3.41 -0.79
CA LEU A 165 -15.12 2.69 0.48
C LEU A 165 -16.16 1.57 0.44
N ILE A 166 -17.24 1.72 -0.34
CA ILE A 166 -18.23 0.65 -0.53
C ILE A 166 -17.57 -0.53 -1.27
N PHE A 167 -16.75 -0.24 -2.28
CA PHE A 167 -15.97 -1.25 -2.98
C PHE A 167 -14.88 -1.86 -2.09
N GLU A 168 -14.20 -1.05 -1.27
CA GLU A 168 -13.23 -1.52 -0.28
C GLU A 168 -13.84 -2.53 0.69
N ASN A 169 -15.00 -2.21 1.27
CA ASN A 169 -15.69 -3.09 2.20
C ASN A 169 -16.12 -4.39 1.52
N LEU A 170 -16.56 -4.35 0.27
CA LEU A 170 -16.86 -5.54 -0.52
C LEU A 170 -15.61 -6.38 -0.75
N VAL A 171 -14.49 -5.78 -1.14
CA VAL A 171 -13.21 -6.47 -1.34
C VAL A 171 -12.75 -7.12 -0.04
N ARG A 172 -12.78 -6.40 1.08
CA ARG A 172 -12.40 -6.91 2.40
C ARG A 172 -13.28 -8.09 2.82
N SER A 173 -14.59 -7.98 2.59
CA SER A 173 -15.55 -9.07 2.88
C SER A 173 -15.24 -10.32 2.04
N VAL A 174 -14.93 -10.15 0.76
CA VAL A 174 -14.54 -11.28 -0.13
C VAL A 174 -13.21 -11.90 0.32
N MET A 175 -12.23 -11.08 0.71
CA MET A 175 -10.93 -11.56 1.22
C MET A 175 -11.09 -12.40 2.50
N GLN A 176 -11.95 -11.94 3.42
CA GLN A 176 -12.29 -12.66 4.65
C GLN A 176 -13.07 -13.95 4.35
N MET A 177 -14.06 -13.91 3.45
CA MET A 177 -14.84 -15.09 3.04
C MET A 177 -13.96 -16.17 2.42
N LEU A 178 -12.94 -15.78 1.64
CA LEU A 178 -12.02 -16.70 0.99
C LEU A 178 -10.85 -17.16 1.89
N TYR A 179 -10.82 -16.73 3.16
CA TYR A 179 -9.72 -16.99 4.10
C TYR A 179 -8.34 -16.68 3.52
N ILE A 180 -8.25 -15.68 2.63
CA ILE A 180 -7.01 -15.36 1.92
C ILE A 180 -5.95 -14.89 2.92
N GLU A 181 -6.35 -14.28 4.04
CA GLU A 181 -5.45 -13.90 5.14
C GLU A 181 -4.70 -15.10 5.72
N ASN A 182 -5.35 -16.25 5.86
CA ASN A 182 -4.74 -17.50 6.35
C ASN A 182 -3.84 -18.15 5.29
N ILE A 183 -4.21 -18.04 4.00
CA ILE A 183 -3.39 -18.56 2.89
C ILE A 183 -2.13 -17.71 2.72
N ILE A 184 -2.25 -16.38 2.78
CA ILE A 184 -1.12 -15.44 2.74
C ILE A 184 -0.21 -15.73 3.92
N THR A 185 -0.73 -15.72 5.15
CA THR A 185 0.11 -16.02 6.33
C THR A 185 0.79 -17.39 6.20
N TRP A 186 0.09 -18.45 5.77
CA TRP A 186 0.70 -19.77 5.53
C TRP A 186 1.78 -19.78 4.44
N ILE A 187 1.55 -19.12 3.30
CA ILE A 187 2.54 -19.01 2.19
C ILE A 187 3.80 -18.26 2.64
N PHE A 188 3.63 -17.22 3.45
CA PHE A 188 4.72 -16.32 3.85
C PHE A 188 5.40 -16.69 5.18
N ASN A 189 4.89 -17.67 5.94
CA ASN A 189 5.44 -18.05 7.26
C ASN A 189 6.72 -18.91 7.22
N THR A 190 7.19 -19.34 6.04
CA THR A 190 8.29 -20.33 5.96
C THR A 190 9.49 -19.82 5.16
N ASN A 191 10.67 -19.73 5.80
CA ASN A 191 11.94 -19.34 5.16
C ASN A 191 12.31 -20.20 3.92
N TYR A 192 11.85 -21.46 3.85
CA TYR A 192 12.08 -22.35 2.70
C TYR A 192 11.37 -21.90 1.41
N PHE A 193 10.18 -21.29 1.51
CA PHE A 193 9.47 -20.78 0.34
C PHE A 193 10.30 -19.71 -0.37
N LEU A 194 10.89 -18.79 0.41
CA LEU A 194 11.74 -17.75 -0.12
C LEU A 194 13.00 -18.30 -0.80
N VAL A 195 13.57 -19.41 -0.31
CA VAL A 195 14.75 -20.05 -0.93
C VAL A 195 14.39 -20.75 -2.24
N ILE A 196 13.26 -21.44 -2.30
CA ILE A 196 12.79 -22.09 -3.54
C ILE A 196 12.42 -21.03 -4.58
N PHE A 197 11.71 -19.98 -4.15
CA PHE A 197 11.33 -18.86 -5.00
C PHE A 197 12.55 -18.12 -5.57
N ARG A 198 13.63 -17.96 -4.76
CA ARG A 198 14.94 -17.45 -5.22
C ARG A 198 15.52 -18.27 -6.36
N ALA A 199 15.58 -19.60 -6.20
CA ALA A 199 16.15 -20.48 -7.21
C ALA A 199 15.35 -20.44 -8.51
N VAL A 200 14.01 -20.36 -8.41
CA VAL A 200 13.12 -20.22 -9.57
C VAL A 200 13.33 -18.88 -10.29
N ILE A 201 13.37 -17.77 -9.57
CA ILE A 201 13.59 -16.44 -10.19
C ILE A 201 15.00 -16.32 -10.76
N PHE A 202 16.01 -16.90 -10.11
CA PHE A 202 17.36 -16.99 -10.67
C PHE A 202 17.38 -17.76 -11.98
N GLY A 203 16.79 -18.96 -12.01
CA GLY A 203 16.66 -19.74 -13.23
C GLY A 203 15.93 -18.97 -14.34
N LEU A 204 14.87 -18.25 -13.98
CA LEU A 204 14.11 -17.41 -14.90
C LEU A 204 14.96 -16.25 -15.43
N LEU A 205 15.69 -15.52 -14.60
CA LEU A 205 16.51 -14.38 -15.01
C LEU A 205 17.74 -14.78 -15.85
N VAL A 206 18.40 -15.89 -15.51
CA VAL A 206 19.49 -16.47 -16.31
C VAL A 206 19.00 -16.84 -17.72
N PHE A 207 17.74 -17.28 -17.83
CA PHE A 207 17.10 -17.55 -19.10
C PHE A 207 16.62 -16.28 -19.82
N PHE A 208 16.08 -15.32 -19.08
CA PHE A 208 15.42 -14.11 -19.59
C PHE A 208 16.42 -13.06 -20.06
N LEU A 209 17.50 -12.79 -19.32
CA LEU A 209 18.43 -11.70 -19.64
C LEU A 209 19.18 -11.87 -20.97
N PRO A 210 19.73 -13.05 -21.33
CA PRO A 210 20.34 -13.24 -22.65
C PRO A 210 19.34 -13.06 -23.80
N ARG A 211 18.07 -13.42 -23.60
CA ARG A 211 16.98 -13.24 -24.57
C ARG A 211 16.57 -11.77 -24.67
N PHE A 212 16.58 -11.06 -23.55
CA PHE A 212 16.29 -9.64 -23.47
C PHE A 212 17.32 -8.84 -24.28
N VAL A 213 18.60 -9.20 -24.17
CA VAL A 213 19.67 -8.61 -24.98
C VAL A 213 19.47 -8.87 -26.48
N THR A 214 19.02 -10.08 -26.86
CA THR A 214 18.66 -10.35 -28.27
C THR A 214 17.56 -9.40 -28.76
N VAL A 215 16.52 -9.15 -27.95
CA VAL A 215 15.43 -8.22 -28.31
C VAL A 215 15.93 -6.79 -28.47
N ILE A 216 16.92 -6.35 -27.68
CA ILE A 216 17.51 -5.01 -27.80
C ILE A 216 18.30 -4.86 -29.11
N ASN A 217 19.08 -5.88 -29.48
CA ASN A 217 19.94 -5.84 -30.66
C ASN A 217 19.17 -6.08 -31.97
N ALA A 218 18.18 -6.97 -31.93
CA ALA A 218 17.31 -7.30 -33.03
C ALA A 218 15.85 -7.15 -32.58
N PRO A 219 15.35 -5.90 -32.45
CA PRO A 219 13.97 -5.67 -32.07
C PRO A 219 13.05 -6.39 -33.06
N PRO A 220 12.12 -7.21 -32.55
CA PRO A 220 11.33 -8.11 -33.39
C PRO A 220 10.54 -7.32 -34.44
N SER A 221 10.42 -7.88 -35.64
CA SER A 221 9.68 -7.22 -36.71
C SER A 221 8.20 -7.07 -36.30
N LYS A 222 7.53 -5.98 -36.72
CA LYS A 222 6.11 -5.70 -36.38
C LYS A 222 5.18 -6.88 -36.64
N LYS A 223 5.50 -7.75 -37.61
CA LYS A 223 4.75 -8.95 -37.96
C LYS A 223 4.97 -10.13 -37.00
N GLU A 224 6.12 -10.25 -36.36
CA GLU A 224 6.46 -11.40 -35.49
C GLU A 224 5.94 -11.24 -34.06
N VAL A 225 5.89 -10.02 -33.52
CA VAL A 225 5.29 -9.77 -32.19
C VAL A 225 3.77 -9.88 -32.24
N PHE A 226 3.16 -9.35 -33.30
CA PHE A 226 1.71 -9.31 -33.44
C PHE A 226 1.11 -10.52 -34.18
N SER A 227 1.90 -11.42 -34.80
CA SER A 227 1.35 -12.69 -35.33
C SER A 227 0.88 -13.63 -34.22
N SER A 228 1.44 -13.50 -33.02
CA SER A 228 1.01 -14.21 -31.80
C SER A 228 -0.03 -13.43 -30.98
N PHE A 229 -0.31 -12.17 -31.31
CA PHE A 229 -1.37 -11.39 -30.64
C PHE A 229 -2.77 -11.98 -30.85
N PRO A 230 -3.18 -12.47 -32.04
CA PRO A 230 -4.48 -13.09 -32.22
C PRO A 230 -4.71 -14.33 -31.34
N SER A 231 -3.67 -15.10 -31.00
CA SER A 231 -3.80 -16.27 -30.11
C SER A 231 -3.86 -15.88 -28.63
N LEU A 232 -3.06 -14.88 -28.20
CA LEU A 232 -3.17 -14.31 -26.84
C LEU A 232 -4.52 -13.57 -26.64
N PHE A 233 -5.01 -12.82 -27.62
CA PHE A 233 -6.32 -12.15 -27.53
C PHE A 233 -7.52 -13.09 -27.57
N LYS A 234 -7.39 -14.28 -28.17
CA LYS A 234 -8.36 -15.37 -27.99
C LYS A 234 -8.36 -15.87 -26.55
N ALA A 235 -7.17 -15.97 -25.93
CA ALA A 235 -7.02 -16.34 -24.53
C ALA A 235 -7.47 -15.22 -23.55
N LEU A 236 -7.50 -13.94 -23.95
CA LEU A 236 -7.88 -12.81 -23.09
C LEU A 236 -9.38 -12.71 -22.75
N THR A 237 -10.19 -13.68 -23.17
CA THR A 237 -11.64 -13.70 -22.88
C THR A 237 -11.90 -13.69 -21.37
N ILE A 238 -11.19 -14.53 -20.60
CA ILE A 238 -11.32 -14.62 -19.14
C ILE A 238 -10.90 -13.31 -18.44
N PRO A 239 -9.70 -12.73 -18.71
CA PRO A 239 -9.32 -11.46 -18.10
C PRO A 239 -10.26 -10.32 -18.45
N LYS A 240 -10.78 -10.28 -19.69
CA LYS A 240 -11.78 -9.27 -20.08
C LYS A 240 -13.04 -9.38 -19.26
N PHE A 241 -13.62 -10.57 -19.13
CA PHE A 241 -14.81 -10.76 -18.29
C PHE A 241 -14.53 -10.41 -16.83
N ALA A 242 -13.39 -10.84 -16.27
CA ALA A 242 -13.02 -10.51 -14.90
C ALA A 242 -12.88 -9.01 -14.66
N VAL A 243 -12.18 -8.31 -15.56
CA VAL A 243 -12.00 -6.84 -15.50
C VAL A 243 -13.33 -6.13 -15.69
N ILE A 244 -14.16 -6.55 -16.64
CA ILE A 244 -15.50 -5.99 -16.85
C ILE A 244 -16.35 -6.17 -15.60
N SER A 245 -16.35 -7.36 -14.98
CA SER A 245 -17.10 -7.61 -13.75
C SER A 245 -16.62 -6.72 -12.60
N VAL A 246 -15.30 -6.59 -12.40
CA VAL A 246 -14.74 -5.70 -11.37
C VAL A 246 -15.08 -4.24 -11.63
N LEU A 247 -14.95 -3.78 -12.88
CA LEU A 247 -15.30 -2.41 -13.26
C LEU A 247 -16.80 -2.15 -13.12
N LEU A 248 -17.66 -3.11 -13.48
CA LEU A 248 -19.10 -2.99 -13.33
C LEU A 248 -19.49 -2.92 -11.86
N THR A 249 -18.93 -3.80 -11.01
CA THR A 249 -19.13 -3.73 -9.56
C THR A 249 -18.68 -2.38 -9.02
N PHE A 250 -17.50 -1.89 -9.42
CA PHE A 250 -17.02 -0.57 -9.04
C PHE A 250 -17.95 0.56 -9.54
N PHE A 251 -18.45 0.51 -10.78
CA PHE A 251 -19.38 1.53 -11.26
C PHE A 251 -20.71 1.49 -10.51
N VAL A 252 -21.21 0.31 -10.16
CA VAL A 252 -22.41 0.18 -9.32
C VAL A 252 -22.16 0.77 -7.93
N THR A 253 -21.01 0.49 -7.30
CA THR A 253 -20.68 1.11 -6.00
C THR A 253 -20.45 2.61 -6.10
N GLN A 254 -19.97 3.12 -7.24
CA GLN A 254 -19.86 4.56 -7.51
C GLN A 254 -21.23 5.22 -7.67
N ILE A 255 -22.14 4.58 -8.40
CA ILE A 255 -23.53 5.05 -8.53
C ILE A 255 -24.23 5.05 -7.17
N GLN A 256 -24.09 3.98 -6.40
CA GLN A 256 -24.66 3.88 -5.04
C GLN A 256 -24.13 4.97 -4.12
N LEU A 257 -22.82 5.26 -4.20
CA LEU A 257 -22.20 6.32 -3.42
C LEU A 257 -22.70 7.71 -3.84
N TYR A 258 -22.87 7.93 -5.15
CA TYR A 258 -23.38 9.19 -5.70
C TYR A 258 -24.84 9.47 -5.32
N PHE A 259 -25.66 8.43 -5.20
CA PHE A 259 -27.06 8.52 -4.79
C PHE A 259 -27.30 8.23 -3.29
N ALA A 260 -26.24 8.07 -2.50
CA ALA A 260 -26.36 7.80 -1.07
C ALA A 260 -26.93 9.04 -0.36
N THR A 261 -27.88 8.82 0.55
CA THR A 261 -28.41 9.86 1.44
C THR A 261 -27.37 10.24 2.50
N ASP A 262 -27.47 11.45 3.05
CA ASP A 262 -26.54 11.96 4.07
C ASP A 262 -26.46 11.03 5.30
N GLU A 263 -27.57 10.39 5.69
CA GLU A 263 -27.61 9.38 6.76
C GLU A 263 -26.79 8.14 6.42
N ARG A 264 -26.89 7.63 5.19
CA ARG A 264 -26.12 6.46 4.76
C ARG A 264 -24.64 6.78 4.58
N LEU A 265 -24.32 8.00 4.19
CA LEU A 265 -22.97 8.53 4.17
C LEU A 265 -22.38 8.57 5.59
N ILE A 266 -23.11 9.13 6.56
CA ILE A 266 -22.67 9.17 7.98
C ILE A 266 -22.47 7.75 8.54
N GLU A 267 -23.37 6.80 8.26
CA GLU A 267 -23.22 5.39 8.65
C GLU A 267 -21.99 4.70 8.02
N LEU A 268 -21.60 5.11 6.82
CA LEU A 268 -20.38 4.66 6.14
C LEU A 268 -19.12 5.43 6.58
N GLY A 269 -19.25 6.36 7.54
CA GLY A 269 -18.14 7.17 8.06
C GLY A 269 -17.80 8.41 7.22
N TYR A 270 -18.67 8.85 6.31
CA TYR A 270 -18.47 10.10 5.58
C TYR A 270 -18.64 11.31 6.51
N THR A 271 -17.61 12.16 6.54
CA THR A 271 -17.71 13.53 7.05
C THR A 271 -18.02 14.50 5.89
N ASN A 272 -18.57 15.69 6.16
CA ASN A 272 -18.84 16.71 5.12
C ASN A 272 -17.61 17.07 4.28
N SER A 273 -16.39 16.89 4.81
CA SER A 273 -15.14 17.07 4.06
C SER A 273 -14.86 15.94 3.05
N MET A 274 -15.59 14.82 3.10
CA MET A 274 -15.49 13.66 2.20
C MET A 274 -16.33 13.78 0.93
N GLN A 275 -17.48 14.44 0.97
CA GLN A 275 -18.32 14.65 -0.22
C GLN A 275 -17.64 15.55 -1.27
N THR A 276 -16.72 16.43 -0.83
CA THR A 276 -15.90 17.26 -1.74
C THR A 276 -14.70 16.49 -2.33
N ARG A 277 -14.45 15.22 -1.93
CA ARG A 277 -13.21 14.48 -2.28
C ARG A 277 -13.23 13.79 -3.66
N GLU A 278 -14.36 13.68 -4.34
CA GLU A 278 -14.47 12.88 -5.58
C GLU A 278 -14.40 13.67 -6.89
N VAL A 279 -14.57 14.99 -6.84
CA VAL A 279 -14.60 15.85 -8.05
C VAL A 279 -13.26 15.80 -8.81
N PHE A 280 -12.14 15.73 -8.10
CA PHE A 280 -10.80 15.64 -8.69
C PHE A 280 -10.65 14.42 -9.62
N ALA A 281 -10.93 13.22 -9.10
CA ALA A 281 -10.72 11.97 -9.83
C ALA A 281 -11.65 11.88 -11.04
N GLN A 282 -12.90 12.33 -10.89
CA GLN A 282 -13.87 12.39 -11.98
C GLN A 282 -13.39 13.33 -13.10
N LEU A 283 -12.97 14.56 -12.75
CA LEU A 283 -12.46 15.53 -13.72
C LEU A 283 -11.18 15.06 -14.42
N ALA A 284 -10.28 14.39 -13.69
CA ALA A 284 -9.08 13.78 -14.22
C ALA A 284 -9.39 12.70 -15.29
N VAL A 285 -10.35 11.81 -15.02
CA VAL A 285 -10.78 10.79 -15.98
C VAL A 285 -11.41 11.42 -17.21
N VAL A 286 -12.29 12.42 -17.04
CA VAL A 286 -12.90 13.13 -18.17
C VAL A 286 -11.83 13.83 -19.02
N ALA A 287 -10.84 14.47 -18.40
CA ALA A 287 -9.72 15.09 -19.10
C ALA A 287 -8.92 14.06 -19.92
N LEU A 288 -8.71 12.85 -19.40
CA LEU A 288 -8.05 11.76 -20.13
C LEU A 288 -8.88 11.28 -21.34
N ILE A 289 -10.21 11.15 -21.19
CA ILE A 289 -11.12 10.80 -22.28
C ILE A 289 -11.05 11.86 -23.38
N VAL A 290 -11.17 13.13 -23.01
CA VAL A 290 -11.04 14.27 -23.93
C VAL A 290 -9.70 14.21 -24.67
N PHE A 291 -8.60 13.93 -23.96
CA PHE A 291 -7.28 13.77 -24.56
C PHE A 291 -7.23 12.63 -25.61
N ILE A 292 -7.80 11.47 -25.30
CA ILE A 292 -7.84 10.31 -26.23
C ILE A 292 -8.66 10.65 -27.49
N LEU A 293 -9.79 11.33 -27.33
CA LEU A 293 -10.63 11.76 -28.44
C LEU A 293 -9.88 12.72 -29.36
N ILE A 294 -9.22 13.72 -28.78
CA ILE A 294 -8.40 14.69 -29.50
C ILE A 294 -7.23 14.01 -30.23
N TYR A 295 -6.56 13.04 -29.59
CA TYR A 295 -5.41 12.36 -30.17
C TYR A 295 -5.75 11.55 -31.44
N ASN A 296 -6.95 10.97 -31.48
CA ASN A 296 -7.41 10.11 -32.58
C ASN A 296 -8.07 10.87 -33.74
N ASP A 297 -8.26 12.18 -33.63
CA ASP A 297 -8.91 12.98 -34.66
C ASP A 297 -8.05 13.08 -35.94
N LYS A 298 -8.63 12.70 -37.09
CA LYS A 298 -7.97 12.69 -38.39
C LYS A 298 -8.28 14.00 -39.10
N HIS A 299 -7.24 14.82 -39.26
CA HIS A 299 -7.26 16.24 -39.65
C HIS A 299 -7.76 16.56 -41.07
N GLU A 300 -8.96 16.15 -41.43
CA GLU A 300 -9.41 16.24 -42.83
C GLU A 300 -10.31 17.45 -43.09
N THR A 301 -10.97 18.03 -42.08
CA THR A 301 -11.95 19.11 -42.28
C THR A 301 -11.76 20.33 -41.35
N TYR A 302 -12.22 21.51 -41.78
CA TYR A 302 -12.24 22.73 -40.95
C TYR A 302 -13.06 22.53 -39.67
N LYS A 303 -14.19 21.80 -39.75
CA LYS A 303 -15.03 21.47 -38.60
C LYS A 303 -14.29 20.58 -37.59
N SER A 304 -13.58 19.54 -38.05
CA SER A 304 -12.72 18.72 -37.18
C SER A 304 -11.70 19.58 -36.45
N LYS A 305 -11.02 20.50 -37.16
CA LYS A 305 -10.04 21.40 -36.52
C LYS A 305 -10.64 22.28 -35.44
N LEU A 306 -11.78 22.90 -35.71
CA LEU A 306 -12.48 23.74 -34.73
C LEU A 306 -12.88 22.92 -33.50
N THR A 307 -13.43 21.72 -33.71
CA THR A 307 -13.79 20.80 -32.62
C THR A 307 -12.56 20.40 -31.81
N THR A 308 -11.41 20.11 -32.43
CA THR A 308 -10.18 19.78 -31.69
C THR A 308 -9.75 20.94 -30.79
N TYR A 309 -9.75 22.19 -31.29
CA TYR A 309 -9.38 23.36 -30.48
C TYR A 309 -10.33 23.57 -29.30
N ILE A 310 -11.65 23.42 -29.52
CA ILE A 310 -12.64 23.50 -28.45
C ILE A 310 -12.36 22.43 -27.38
N LEU A 311 -12.11 21.19 -27.80
CA LEU A 311 -11.80 20.09 -26.88
C LEU A 311 -10.48 20.33 -26.11
N ILE A 312 -9.46 20.92 -26.74
CA ILE A 312 -8.21 21.30 -26.04
C ILE A 312 -8.50 22.33 -24.95
N VAL A 313 -9.25 23.39 -25.27
CA VAL A 313 -9.62 24.43 -24.29
C VAL A 313 -10.46 23.83 -23.16
N GLN A 314 -11.42 22.97 -23.48
CA GLN A 314 -12.20 22.24 -22.48
C GLN A 314 -11.32 21.33 -21.61
N GLY A 315 -10.35 20.63 -22.20
CA GLY A 315 -9.40 19.80 -21.47
C GLY A 315 -8.58 20.61 -20.46
N PHE A 316 -8.05 21.76 -20.87
CA PHE A 316 -7.36 22.67 -19.94
C PHE A 316 -8.30 23.22 -18.85
N PHE A 317 -9.53 23.58 -19.21
CA PHE A 317 -10.52 24.08 -18.26
C PHE A 317 -10.88 23.02 -17.20
N LEU A 318 -11.19 21.79 -17.60
CA LEU A 318 -11.46 20.68 -16.69
C LEU A 318 -10.27 20.38 -15.78
N THR A 319 -9.06 20.42 -16.34
CA THR A 319 -7.83 20.22 -15.57
C THR A 319 -7.62 21.34 -14.54
N ALA A 320 -7.92 22.59 -14.90
CA ALA A 320 -7.87 23.73 -13.97
C ALA A 320 -8.91 23.61 -12.85
N MET A 321 -10.12 23.11 -13.15
CA MET A 321 -11.13 22.82 -12.14
C MET A 321 -10.68 21.73 -11.17
N ALA A 322 -10.04 20.67 -11.68
CA ALA A 322 -9.44 19.62 -10.85
C ALA A 322 -8.34 20.17 -9.93
N PHE A 323 -7.46 21.03 -10.47
CA PHE A 323 -6.46 21.74 -9.68
C PHE A 323 -7.09 22.58 -8.57
N PHE A 324 -8.10 23.39 -8.88
CA PHE A 324 -8.76 24.26 -7.91
C PHE A 324 -9.43 23.46 -6.79
N SER A 325 -10.00 22.30 -7.12
CA SER A 325 -10.57 21.37 -6.14
C SER A 325 -9.50 20.87 -5.15
N ASP A 326 -8.34 20.43 -5.63
CA ASP A 326 -7.25 19.96 -4.77
C ASP A 326 -6.62 21.10 -3.96
N TYR A 327 -6.42 22.26 -4.57
CA TYR A 327 -5.90 23.45 -3.91
C TYR A 327 -6.81 23.92 -2.77
N SER A 328 -8.12 23.97 -3.00
CA SER A 328 -9.10 24.38 -1.98
C SER A 328 -9.10 23.42 -0.78
N TYR A 329 -8.92 22.12 -1.04
CA TYR A 329 -8.76 21.14 0.03
C TYR A 329 -7.48 21.40 0.83
N ILE A 330 -6.35 21.59 0.15
CA ILE A 330 -5.05 21.86 0.81
C ILE A 330 -5.09 23.14 1.63
N ALA A 331 -5.75 24.18 1.12
CA ALA A 331 -5.91 25.44 1.84
C ALA A 331 -6.74 25.27 3.13
N SER A 332 -7.66 24.31 3.17
CA SER A 332 -8.56 24.09 4.31
C SER A 332 -8.00 23.07 5.32
N TRP A 333 -7.30 22.03 4.86
CA TRP A 333 -6.93 20.87 5.67
C TRP A 333 -5.44 20.54 5.65
N GLY A 334 -4.63 21.29 4.91
CA GLY A 334 -3.19 21.05 4.77
C GLY A 334 -2.83 19.97 3.74
N PHE A 335 -1.53 19.64 3.67
CA PHE A 335 -1.06 18.64 2.71
C PHE A 335 -1.36 17.21 3.16
N THR A 336 -1.71 16.38 2.19
CA THR A 336 -1.80 14.92 2.33
C THR A 336 -1.16 14.27 1.12
N HIS A 337 -0.71 13.01 1.26
CA HIS A 337 -0.12 12.25 0.16
C HIS A 337 -1.01 12.25 -1.08
N LYS A 338 -2.28 11.88 -0.90
CA LYS A 338 -3.27 11.81 -1.99
C LYS A 338 -3.35 13.10 -2.79
N ARG A 339 -3.33 14.27 -2.12
CA ARG A 339 -3.44 15.58 -2.78
C ARG A 339 -2.14 16.00 -3.44
N LEU A 340 -0.98 15.70 -2.86
CA LEU A 340 0.31 16.01 -3.50
C LEU A 340 0.53 15.16 -4.77
N TYR A 341 0.19 13.88 -4.73
CA TYR A 341 0.18 13.04 -5.94
C TYR A 341 -0.90 13.49 -6.94
N GLY A 342 -2.07 13.94 -6.46
CA GLY A 342 -3.11 14.55 -7.30
C GLY A 342 -2.61 15.78 -8.04
N LEU A 343 -1.95 16.72 -7.35
CA LEU A 343 -1.32 17.88 -7.97
C LEU A 343 -0.24 17.50 -8.99
N ALA A 344 0.63 16.54 -8.65
CA ALA A 344 1.65 16.06 -9.61
C ALA A 344 1.01 15.47 -10.87
N PHE A 345 -0.10 14.74 -10.72
CA PHE A 345 -0.88 14.21 -11.82
C PHE A 345 -1.54 15.32 -12.67
N VAL A 346 -2.03 16.39 -12.05
CA VAL A 346 -2.52 17.57 -12.78
C VAL A 346 -1.41 18.20 -13.61
N VAL A 347 -0.23 18.42 -13.01
CA VAL A 347 0.92 18.97 -13.74
C VAL A 347 1.28 18.08 -14.93
N TRP A 348 1.22 16.77 -14.76
CA TRP A 348 1.44 15.82 -15.85
C TRP A 348 0.38 15.95 -16.96
N ILE A 349 -0.92 16.02 -16.64
CA ILE A 349 -1.99 16.22 -17.63
C ILE A 349 -1.84 17.55 -18.36
N VAL A 350 -1.59 18.65 -17.64
CA VAL A 350 -1.34 19.97 -18.24
C VAL A 350 -0.15 19.89 -19.20
N GLY A 351 0.92 19.20 -18.80
CA GLY A 351 2.07 18.95 -19.66
C GLY A 351 1.70 18.15 -20.93
N LEU A 352 0.87 17.11 -20.81
CA LEU A 352 0.39 16.35 -21.97
C LEU A 352 -0.47 17.19 -22.93
N PHE A 353 -1.42 17.98 -22.41
CA PHE A 353 -2.20 18.90 -23.25
C PHE A 353 -1.31 19.97 -23.88
N GLY A 354 -0.32 20.48 -23.16
CA GLY A 354 0.66 21.43 -23.68
C GLY A 354 1.49 20.84 -24.82
N LEU A 355 2.03 19.64 -24.63
CA LEU A 355 2.78 18.90 -25.67
C LEU A 355 1.90 18.56 -26.87
N PHE A 356 0.65 18.16 -26.65
CA PHE A 356 -0.29 17.89 -27.73
C PHE A 356 -0.65 19.16 -28.50
N THR A 357 -0.92 20.26 -27.80
CA THR A 357 -1.20 21.57 -28.41
C THR A 357 -0.01 22.03 -29.22
N TYR A 358 1.21 21.88 -28.70
CA TYR A 358 2.45 22.17 -29.41
C TYR A 358 2.55 21.33 -30.70
N LYS A 359 2.35 20.00 -30.60
CA LYS A 359 2.31 19.11 -31.77
C LYS A 359 1.28 19.56 -32.79
N TYR A 360 0.08 19.91 -32.34
CA TYR A 360 -1.06 20.27 -33.18
C TYR A 360 -0.81 21.60 -33.91
N VAL A 361 -0.39 22.64 -33.19
CA VAL A 361 -0.14 23.98 -33.74
C VAL A 361 1.09 24.00 -34.66
N ARG A 362 2.18 23.34 -34.26
CA ARG A 362 3.43 23.31 -35.03
C ARG A 362 3.48 22.19 -36.07
N ARG A 363 2.46 21.33 -36.14
CA ARG A 363 2.38 20.15 -37.03
C ARG A 363 3.62 19.25 -36.97
N THR A 364 4.18 19.06 -35.76
CA THR A 364 5.35 18.20 -35.58
C THR A 364 5.00 16.73 -35.73
N SER A 365 6.00 15.89 -35.93
CA SER A 365 5.79 14.43 -36.03
C SER A 365 5.18 13.86 -34.74
N ALA A 366 4.33 12.84 -34.89
CA ALA A 366 3.78 12.11 -33.75
C ALA A 366 4.87 11.47 -32.88
N ALA A 367 5.99 11.06 -33.49
CA ALA A 367 7.12 10.49 -32.77
C ALA A 367 7.74 11.49 -31.78
N LEU A 368 7.88 12.76 -32.15
CA LEU A 368 8.42 13.79 -31.25
C LEU A 368 7.50 14.03 -30.05
N PHE A 369 6.18 14.04 -30.27
CA PHE A 369 5.20 14.12 -29.19
C PHE A 369 5.36 12.96 -28.20
N VAL A 370 5.42 11.71 -28.70
CA VAL A 370 5.56 10.52 -27.84
C VAL A 370 6.88 10.56 -27.07
N LYS A 371 8.00 10.95 -27.71
CA LYS A 371 9.29 11.11 -27.02
C LYS A 371 9.20 12.08 -25.83
N LEU A 372 8.63 13.25 -26.06
CA LEU A 372 8.49 14.27 -25.02
C LEU A 372 7.52 13.85 -23.92
N ALA A 373 6.43 13.14 -24.26
CA ALA A 373 5.48 12.63 -23.28
C ALA A 373 6.11 11.58 -22.34
N VAL A 374 6.96 10.69 -22.87
CA VAL A 374 7.71 9.71 -22.05
C VAL A 374 8.72 10.41 -21.13
N ILE A 375 9.45 11.39 -21.66
CA ILE A 375 10.39 12.19 -20.85
C ILE A 375 9.64 12.92 -19.74
N LEU A 376 8.47 13.51 -20.05
CA LEU A 376 7.64 14.19 -19.07
C LEU A 376 7.27 13.27 -17.90
N ILE A 377 6.92 12.01 -18.15
CA ILE A 377 6.65 11.02 -17.06
C ILE A 377 7.88 10.89 -16.16
N GLY A 378 9.06 10.61 -16.71
CA GLY A 378 10.27 10.45 -15.91
C GLY A 378 10.67 11.73 -15.15
N VAL A 379 10.48 12.91 -15.77
CA VAL A 379 10.72 14.20 -15.12
C VAL A 379 9.77 14.45 -13.96
N ILE A 380 8.47 14.16 -14.12
CA ILE A 380 7.48 14.33 -13.04
C ILE A 380 7.81 13.40 -11.87
N ILE A 381 8.07 12.13 -12.11
CA ILE A 381 8.42 11.17 -11.06
C ILE A 381 9.72 11.56 -10.35
N THR A 382 10.74 11.98 -11.10
CA THR A 382 11.99 12.49 -10.51
C THR A 382 11.75 13.76 -9.68
N SER A 383 10.86 14.65 -10.13
CA SER A 383 10.52 15.87 -9.40
C SER A 383 9.81 15.55 -8.08
N ILE A 384 8.87 14.59 -8.08
CA ILE A 384 8.23 14.10 -6.84
C ILE A 384 9.29 13.62 -5.85
N ASN A 385 10.27 12.84 -6.31
CA ASN A 385 11.34 12.34 -5.46
C ASN A 385 12.24 13.43 -4.89
N ILE A 386 12.55 14.47 -5.70
CA ILE A 386 13.37 15.61 -5.26
C ILE A 386 12.62 16.45 -4.22
N VAL A 387 11.32 16.68 -4.44
CA VAL A 387 10.50 17.51 -3.54
C VAL A 387 10.28 16.82 -2.19
N ASN A 388 10.25 15.49 -2.15
CA ASN A 388 10.01 14.69 -0.94
C ASN A 388 8.68 15.09 -0.25
N PHE A 389 7.59 14.43 -0.65
CA PHE A 389 6.25 14.76 -0.15
C PHE A 389 6.11 14.59 1.37
N ASP A 390 6.78 13.62 2.00
CA ASP A 390 6.74 13.45 3.45
C ASP A 390 7.32 14.66 4.18
N GLU A 391 8.44 15.21 3.70
CA GLU A 391 9.05 16.41 4.27
C GLU A 391 8.18 17.66 4.09
N LEU A 392 7.58 17.79 2.90
CA LEU A 392 6.71 18.91 2.57
C LEU A 392 5.44 18.93 3.43
N ILE A 393 4.85 17.77 3.74
CA ILE A 393 3.68 17.70 4.62
C ILE A 393 4.04 18.11 6.05
N VAL A 394 5.17 17.65 6.59
CA VAL A 394 5.51 17.92 7.99
C VAL A 394 5.97 19.36 8.23
N ASN A 395 6.71 19.93 7.27
CA ASN A 395 7.40 21.20 7.48
C ASN A 395 6.70 22.41 6.83
N ALA A 396 5.93 22.23 5.74
CA ALA A 396 5.35 23.36 5.00
C ALA A 396 3.88 23.61 5.35
N ASN A 397 3.01 22.61 5.20
CA ASN A 397 1.58 22.75 5.51
C ASN A 397 1.05 21.46 6.13
N LYS A 398 1.03 21.42 7.46
CA LYS A 398 0.67 20.23 8.25
C LYS A 398 -0.77 19.84 7.99
N VAL A 399 -1.00 18.53 7.95
CA VAL A 399 -2.35 17.97 7.91
C VAL A 399 -3.14 18.41 9.15
N SER A 400 -4.41 18.73 8.95
CA SER A 400 -5.32 19.11 10.02
C SER A 400 -6.70 18.48 9.85
N THR A 401 -7.35 18.27 10.98
CA THR A 401 -8.75 17.88 11.15
C THR A 401 -9.50 19.03 11.83
N PRO A 402 -10.83 18.97 11.98
CA PRO A 402 -11.58 19.97 12.75
C PRO A 402 -11.07 20.14 14.19
N GLU A 403 -10.39 19.13 14.73
CA GLU A 403 -9.82 19.08 16.08
C GLU A 403 -8.39 19.65 16.17
N GLY A 404 -7.78 20.05 15.05
CA GLY A 404 -6.42 20.59 15.01
C GLY A 404 -5.48 19.75 14.14
N ILE A 405 -4.21 19.60 14.55
CA ILE A 405 -3.21 18.85 13.77
C ILE A 405 -3.49 17.34 13.85
N ASP A 406 -3.48 16.66 12.72
CA ASP A 406 -3.68 15.21 12.64
C ASP A 406 -2.37 14.45 12.89
N TYR A 407 -2.00 14.33 14.17
CA TYR A 407 -0.81 13.58 14.56
C TYR A 407 -0.91 12.08 14.24
N SER A 408 -2.12 11.53 14.17
CA SER A 408 -2.33 10.12 13.81
C SER A 408 -1.91 9.85 12.38
N TYR A 409 -2.34 10.72 11.46
CA TYR A 409 -1.91 10.65 10.07
C TYR A 409 -0.39 10.87 9.94
N MET A 410 0.21 11.79 10.71
CA MET A 410 1.65 12.07 10.67
C MET A 410 2.53 10.97 11.27
N ALA A 411 2.08 10.27 12.31
CA ALA A 411 2.83 9.17 12.94
C ALA A 411 3.05 7.98 11.98
N HIS A 412 2.21 7.86 10.96
CA HIS A 412 2.31 6.81 9.94
C HIS A 412 3.21 7.18 8.76
N TYR A 413 3.70 8.43 8.65
CA TYR A 413 4.59 8.87 7.57
C TYR A 413 5.89 8.10 7.51
N THR A 414 6.66 8.25 6.44
CA THR A 414 7.94 7.56 6.34
C THR A 414 9.08 8.35 6.96
N TYR A 415 10.21 7.64 7.09
CA TYR A 415 11.47 8.15 7.63
C TYR A 415 12.05 9.31 6.79
N ASP A 416 11.52 9.55 5.60
CA ASP A 416 11.90 10.61 4.66
C ASP A 416 11.70 12.02 5.24
N SER A 417 10.75 12.21 6.16
CA SER A 417 10.54 13.49 6.83
C SER A 417 11.55 13.78 7.95
N SER A 418 12.24 12.74 8.45
CA SER A 418 13.15 12.79 9.61
C SER A 418 12.59 13.56 10.82
N SER A 419 11.26 13.53 11.00
CA SER A 419 10.54 14.47 11.87
C SER A 419 10.00 13.85 13.16
N TYR A 420 10.15 12.54 13.35
CA TYR A 420 9.52 11.80 14.45
C TYR A 420 9.92 12.29 15.83
N GLU A 421 11.18 12.68 16.03
CA GLU A 421 11.65 13.27 17.29
C GLU A 421 10.85 14.53 17.62
N LYS A 422 10.76 15.47 16.67
CA LYS A 422 9.99 16.70 16.82
C LYS A 422 8.51 16.42 17.02
N LEU A 423 7.96 15.42 16.33
CA LEU A 423 6.56 15.01 16.47
C LEU A 423 6.28 14.42 17.84
N ALA A 424 7.15 13.56 18.38
CA ALA A 424 7.00 12.98 19.71
C ALA A 424 6.93 14.07 20.79
N PHE A 425 7.84 15.05 20.73
CA PHE A 425 7.81 16.18 21.67
C PHE A 425 6.58 17.07 21.47
N GLN A 426 6.18 17.35 20.23
CA GLN A 426 4.95 18.12 19.97
C GLN A 426 3.70 17.43 20.49
N ILE A 427 3.59 16.11 20.32
CA ILE A 427 2.48 15.32 20.85
C ILE A 427 2.47 15.39 22.37
N ARG A 428 3.62 15.20 23.03
CA ARG A 428 3.74 15.31 24.49
C ARG A 428 3.29 16.68 24.99
N ASP A 429 3.80 17.75 24.39
CA ASP A 429 3.50 19.11 24.81
C ASP A 429 2.01 19.44 24.57
N THR A 430 1.43 18.96 23.47
CA THR A 430 -0.01 19.10 23.16
C THR A 430 -0.89 18.33 24.14
N VAL A 431 -0.50 17.10 24.51
CA VAL A 431 -1.20 16.32 25.54
C VAL A 431 -1.17 17.07 26.87
N LYS A 432 -0.01 17.61 27.26
CA LYS A 432 0.16 18.37 28.51
C LYS A 432 -0.70 19.63 28.53
N GLU A 433 -0.72 20.39 27.43
CA GLU A 433 -1.57 21.59 27.29
C GLU A 433 -3.06 21.24 27.37
N ASN A 434 -3.50 20.22 26.61
CA ASN A 434 -4.88 19.78 26.62
C ASN A 434 -5.31 19.30 28.01
N MET A 435 -4.45 18.56 28.71
CA MET A 435 -4.71 18.11 30.09
C MET A 435 -4.86 19.27 31.08
N ASN A 436 -4.08 20.34 30.93
CA ASN A 436 -4.22 21.55 31.75
C ASN A 436 -5.51 22.34 31.42
N SER A 437 -5.99 22.29 30.17
CA SER A 437 -7.21 23.00 29.73
C SER A 437 -8.51 22.29 30.11
N LEU A 438 -8.41 21.03 30.50
CA LEU A 438 -9.49 20.09 30.71
C LEU A 438 -10.12 20.16 32.13
N ASP A 439 -9.71 21.13 32.96
CA ASP A 439 -10.33 21.48 34.24
C ASP A 439 -11.70 22.19 34.09
N ASN A 440 -12.12 22.50 32.86
CA ASN A 440 -13.41 23.14 32.57
C ASN A 440 -14.39 22.14 31.89
N GLU A 441 -15.37 21.66 32.65
CA GLU A 441 -16.35 20.65 32.26
C GLU A 441 -17.34 21.13 31.18
N ALA A 442 -17.20 20.63 29.95
CA ALA A 442 -18.31 20.51 29.00
C ALA A 442 -18.05 19.58 27.79
N ASN A 443 -16.81 19.17 27.49
CA ASN A 443 -16.49 18.49 26.21
C ASN A 443 -15.65 17.19 26.34
N ASN A 444 -15.91 16.41 27.40
CA ASN A 444 -15.06 15.27 27.78
C ASN A 444 -14.94 14.16 26.72
N SER A 445 -16.01 13.74 26.04
CA SER A 445 -15.95 12.54 25.17
C SER A 445 -15.14 12.72 23.88
N VAL A 446 -15.25 13.89 23.23
CA VAL A 446 -14.47 14.22 22.01
C VAL A 446 -12.99 14.35 22.36
N GLN A 447 -12.67 15.01 23.48
CA GLN A 447 -11.29 15.21 23.94
C GLN A 447 -10.59 13.90 24.34
N TRP A 448 -11.31 12.92 24.89
CA TRP A 448 -10.73 11.59 25.20
C TRP A 448 -10.34 10.80 23.95
N ASN A 449 -11.14 10.84 22.88
CA ASN A 449 -10.81 10.18 21.63
C ASN A 449 -9.56 10.82 21.00
N THR A 450 -9.46 12.15 21.03
CA THR A 450 -8.28 12.87 20.56
C THR A 450 -7.02 12.51 21.37
N LEU A 451 -7.12 12.39 22.70
CA LEU A 451 -6.00 11.96 23.57
C LEU A 451 -5.57 10.51 23.30
N ASN A 452 -6.50 9.57 23.11
CA ASN A 452 -6.17 8.20 22.73
C ASN A 452 -5.48 8.13 21.36
N ASN A 453 -5.91 8.97 20.41
CA ASN A 453 -5.25 9.09 19.11
C ASN A 453 -3.80 9.58 19.26
N TYR A 454 -3.54 10.52 20.16
CA TYR A 454 -2.19 11.01 20.47
C TYR A 454 -1.32 9.93 21.12
N GLU A 455 -1.86 9.16 22.06
CA GLU A 455 -1.16 8.02 22.68
C GLU A 455 -0.74 6.98 21.62
N ASN A 456 -1.69 6.57 20.76
CA ASN A 456 -1.41 5.62 19.68
C ASN A 456 -0.35 6.16 18.72
N SER A 457 -0.41 7.45 18.39
CA SER A 457 0.57 8.13 17.53
C SER A 457 1.98 8.09 18.15
N ALA A 458 2.09 8.40 19.45
CA ALA A 458 3.35 8.36 20.18
C ALA A 458 3.93 6.94 20.25
N ARG A 459 3.10 5.92 20.51
CA ARG A 459 3.51 4.51 20.49
C ARG A 459 4.03 4.07 19.13
N VAL A 460 3.34 4.43 18.05
CA VAL A 460 3.80 4.13 16.67
C VAL A 460 5.15 4.78 16.40
N ILE A 461 5.32 6.05 16.77
CA ILE A 461 6.59 6.78 16.61
C ILE A 461 7.72 6.08 17.39
N SER A 462 7.49 5.71 18.66
CA SER A 462 8.51 5.05 19.48
C SER A 462 8.90 3.69 18.92
N PHE A 463 7.91 2.84 18.61
CA PHE A 463 8.12 1.52 18.02
C PHE A 463 8.92 1.60 16.71
N ARG A 464 8.55 2.51 15.80
CA ARG A 464 9.26 2.68 14.52
C ARG A 464 10.68 3.21 14.71
N SER A 465 10.88 4.09 15.69
CA SER A 465 12.20 4.61 16.04
C SER A 465 13.13 3.51 16.53
N GLN A 466 12.65 2.66 17.45
CA GLN A 466 13.38 1.50 17.95
C GLN A 466 13.69 0.49 16.85
N ASN A 467 12.68 0.10 16.06
CA ASN A 467 12.83 -0.86 14.97
C ASN A 467 13.88 -0.41 13.93
N MET A 468 13.95 0.90 13.61
CA MET A 468 14.98 1.41 12.70
C MET A 468 16.38 1.40 13.31
N VAL A 469 16.52 1.69 14.61
CA VAL A 469 17.81 1.59 15.29
C VAL A 469 18.25 0.13 15.36
N GLU A 470 17.36 -0.79 15.68
CA GLU A 470 17.62 -2.24 15.68
C GLU A 470 18.05 -2.72 14.30
N LYS A 471 17.33 -2.34 13.24
CA LYS A 471 17.67 -2.67 11.84
C LYS A 471 19.11 -2.34 11.46
N TYR A 472 19.65 -1.20 11.89
CA TYR A 472 20.95 -0.70 11.44
C TYR A 472 22.08 -0.85 12.47
N PHE A 473 21.77 -1.03 13.75
CA PHE A 473 22.75 -0.99 14.85
C PHE A 473 22.61 -2.13 15.86
N SER A 474 21.74 -3.12 15.64
CA SER A 474 21.70 -4.32 16.49
C SER A 474 23.07 -5.02 16.51
N GLU A 475 23.50 -5.42 17.71
CA GLU A 475 24.79 -6.11 17.90
C GLU A 475 24.75 -7.55 17.36
N ASP A 476 23.56 -8.14 17.27
CA ASP A 476 23.36 -9.54 16.86
C ASP A 476 23.16 -9.71 15.35
N ASP A 477 22.77 -8.65 14.62
CA ASP A 477 22.41 -8.74 13.21
C ASP A 477 23.50 -8.16 12.29
N ARG A 478 24.01 -8.97 11.36
CA ARG A 478 25.03 -8.50 10.40
C ARG A 478 24.37 -7.54 9.42
N PHE A 479 24.90 -6.31 9.33
CA PHE A 479 24.45 -5.31 8.36
C PHE A 479 24.27 -5.92 6.96
N ASP A 480 23.02 -5.98 6.51
CA ASP A 480 22.66 -6.46 5.17
C ASP A 480 22.49 -5.27 4.24
N TRP A 481 23.51 -5.03 3.40
CA TRP A 481 23.52 -3.92 2.45
C TRP A 481 22.32 -3.92 1.48
N ARG A 482 21.67 -5.07 1.26
CA ARG A 482 20.54 -5.20 0.32
C ARG A 482 19.31 -4.46 0.81
N HIS A 483 19.12 -4.38 2.12
CA HIS A 483 18.03 -3.66 2.78
C HIS A 483 18.35 -2.19 3.03
N PHE A 484 19.54 -1.74 2.65
CA PHE A 484 19.97 -0.39 2.89
C PHE A 484 19.02 0.59 2.19
N ASN A 485 18.60 1.59 2.95
CA ASN A 485 17.84 2.73 2.49
C ASN A 485 18.43 3.96 3.18
N LEU A 486 18.75 5.01 2.41
CA LEU A 486 19.48 6.17 2.92
C LEU A 486 18.64 6.96 3.93
N SER A 487 17.35 7.15 3.68
CA SER A 487 16.50 7.93 4.58
C SER A 487 16.24 7.18 5.89
N GLU A 488 16.02 5.87 5.82
CA GLU A 488 15.92 5.02 7.02
C GLU A 488 17.21 5.04 7.84
N TYR A 489 18.36 4.90 7.17
CA TYR A 489 19.67 4.95 7.83
C TYR A 489 19.94 6.32 8.47
N ARG A 490 19.70 7.43 7.76
CA ARG A 490 19.86 8.79 8.29
C ARG A 490 18.99 9.02 9.51
N PHE A 491 17.76 8.52 9.46
CA PHE A 491 16.83 8.58 10.58
C PHE A 491 17.35 7.77 11.77
N ALA A 492 17.77 6.51 11.54
CA ALA A 492 18.32 5.66 12.59
C ALA A 492 19.57 6.28 13.25
N VAL A 493 20.48 6.86 12.46
CA VAL A 493 21.67 7.57 12.98
C VAL A 493 21.28 8.75 13.88
N ARG A 494 20.26 9.51 13.49
CA ARG A 494 19.79 10.68 14.25
C ARG A 494 19.17 10.28 15.59
N VAL A 495 18.44 9.18 15.60
CA VAL A 495 17.62 8.77 16.75
C VAL A 495 18.40 7.83 17.68
N LYS A 496 19.45 7.15 17.23
CA LYS A 496 20.28 6.24 18.05
C LYS A 496 20.74 6.86 19.39
N GLY A 497 20.69 6.06 20.45
CA GLY A 497 21.17 6.42 21.79
C GLY A 497 20.12 7.22 22.57
N ASP A 498 20.57 8.27 23.25
CA ASP A 498 19.77 9.13 24.15
C ASP A 498 18.48 9.67 23.50
N THR A 499 18.44 9.85 22.18
CA THR A 499 17.23 10.34 21.50
C THR A 499 16.10 9.30 21.43
N VAL A 500 16.40 8.01 21.20
CA VAL A 500 15.37 6.93 21.30
C VAL A 500 14.82 6.90 22.72
N ASP A 501 15.71 6.99 23.70
CA ASP A 501 15.34 6.93 25.11
C ASP A 501 14.44 8.11 25.49
N LYS A 502 14.73 9.32 25.01
CA LYS A 502 13.87 10.51 25.18
C LYS A 502 12.51 10.38 24.48
N ILE A 503 12.46 9.78 23.29
CA ILE A 503 11.18 9.52 22.60
C ILE A 503 10.35 8.51 23.41
N GLN A 504 10.99 7.48 23.95
CA GLN A 504 10.34 6.51 24.82
C GLN A 504 9.88 7.15 26.14
N GLU A 505 10.71 8.00 26.75
CA GLU A 505 10.38 8.74 27.96
C GLU A 505 9.18 9.66 27.73
N ALA A 506 9.17 10.44 26.63
CA ALA A 506 8.03 11.28 26.27
C ALA A 506 6.75 10.45 26.05
N THR A 507 6.86 9.27 25.43
CA THR A 507 5.73 8.34 25.24
C THR A 507 5.24 7.79 26.57
N ASN A 508 6.15 7.43 27.47
CA ASN A 508 5.82 6.96 28.82
C ASN A 508 5.21 8.09 29.67
N GLU A 509 5.66 9.33 29.52
CA GLU A 509 5.11 10.51 30.19
C GLU A 509 3.66 10.73 29.74
N ILE A 510 3.38 10.66 28.44
CA ILE A 510 2.00 10.70 27.90
C ILE A 510 1.15 9.60 28.53
N LEU A 511 1.65 8.36 28.55
CA LEU A 511 0.93 7.24 29.12
C LEU A 511 0.66 7.44 30.63
N ASN A 512 1.67 7.88 31.38
CA ASN A 512 1.56 8.15 32.81
C ASN A 512 0.60 9.30 33.09
N MET A 513 0.61 10.36 32.29
CA MET A 513 -0.33 11.47 32.42
C MET A 513 -1.77 11.00 32.18
N LEU A 514 -2.02 10.20 31.14
CA LEU A 514 -3.33 9.62 30.86
C LEU A 514 -3.78 8.63 31.94
N MET A 515 -2.86 7.80 32.47
CA MET A 515 -3.12 6.88 33.57
C MET A 515 -3.39 7.61 34.89
N MET A 516 -2.57 8.59 35.27
CA MET A 516 -2.77 9.40 36.49
C MET A 516 -4.10 10.15 36.43
N ARG A 517 -4.53 10.61 35.25
CA ARG A 517 -5.85 11.22 35.13
C ARG A 517 -6.98 10.19 35.18
N SER A 518 -6.81 9.02 34.57
CA SER A 518 -7.75 7.91 34.76
C SER A 518 -7.90 7.61 36.26
N HIS A 519 -6.81 7.60 37.02
CA HIS A 519 -6.75 7.42 38.48
C HIS A 519 -7.30 8.61 39.28
N ASN A 520 -7.03 9.86 38.88
CA ASN A 520 -7.56 11.05 39.56
C ASN A 520 -9.05 11.26 39.27
N ASN A 521 -9.53 10.92 38.07
CA ASN A 521 -10.96 10.86 37.79
C ASN A 521 -11.61 9.79 38.64
N ILE A 522 -10.93 8.66 38.84
CA ILE A 522 -11.30 7.58 39.73
C ILE A 522 -11.38 8.06 41.19
N ASP A 523 -10.36 8.76 41.72
CA ASP A 523 -10.32 9.29 43.09
C ASP A 523 -11.30 10.46 43.28
N ALA A 524 -11.49 11.29 42.25
CA ALA A 524 -12.52 12.33 42.20
C ALA A 524 -13.92 11.70 42.16
N MET A 525 -14.09 10.59 41.45
CA MET A 525 -15.29 9.76 41.42
C MET A 525 -15.49 9.02 42.75
N GLU A 526 -14.44 8.62 43.46
CA GLU A 526 -14.50 8.06 44.82
C GLU A 526 -14.84 9.14 45.87
N SER A 527 -14.31 10.35 45.71
CA SER A 527 -14.64 11.52 46.55
C SER A 527 -16.05 12.05 46.26
N ALA A 528 -16.49 12.04 45.00
CA ALA A 528 -17.83 12.34 44.57
C ALA A 528 -18.80 11.24 45.00
N SER A 529 -18.39 9.96 44.98
CA SER A 529 -19.10 8.81 45.55
C SER A 529 -19.25 8.95 47.06
N ASN A 530 -18.26 9.49 47.76
CA ASN A 530 -18.34 9.73 49.20
C ASN A 530 -19.18 10.99 49.55
N ALA A 531 -19.35 11.93 48.63
CA ALA A 531 -20.29 13.06 48.76
C ALA A 531 -21.69 12.75 48.18
N ASN A 532 -21.81 11.75 47.30
CA ASN A 532 -23.04 11.23 46.71
C ASN A 532 -22.72 9.90 45.97
N PRO A 533 -23.21 8.73 46.44
CA PRO A 533 -22.65 7.41 46.11
C PRO A 533 -23.00 6.94 44.71
N THR A 534 -22.30 7.48 43.72
CA THR A 534 -22.35 6.97 42.36
C THR A 534 -21.01 7.16 41.66
N VAL A 535 -20.31 6.01 41.53
CA VAL A 535 -19.32 5.61 40.49
C VAL A 535 -17.88 6.11 40.84
N VAL A 536 -16.75 5.35 40.93
CA VAL A 536 -16.05 4.34 40.06
C VAL A 536 -14.92 3.56 40.83
N GLN A 537 -14.36 2.40 40.35
CA GLN A 537 -12.88 2.01 40.35
C GLN A 537 -12.49 0.58 39.81
N LYS A 538 -11.65 0.40 38.76
CA LYS A 538 -11.27 -0.90 38.07
C LYS A 538 -10.16 -1.82 38.67
N PRO A 539 -10.34 -3.18 38.74
CA PRO A 539 -9.29 -4.22 38.59
C PRO A 539 -9.71 -5.54 37.84
N LEU A 540 -8.77 -6.51 37.72
CA LEU A 540 -8.91 -7.85 37.11
C LEU A 540 -9.93 -8.78 37.82
N THR A 541 -10.72 -9.58 37.08
CA THR A 541 -11.96 -10.20 37.61
C THR A 541 -11.92 -11.73 37.79
N THR A 542 -12.18 -12.24 39.00
CA THR A 542 -12.38 -13.68 39.30
C THR A 542 -13.83 -14.08 39.05
N ILE A 543 -14.13 -15.22 38.42
CA ILE A 543 -15.50 -15.72 38.24
C ILE A 543 -15.70 -17.04 39.02
N GLU A 544 -16.70 -17.10 39.89
CA GLU A 544 -17.17 -18.31 40.58
C GLU A 544 -18.60 -18.66 40.14
N LEU A 545 -18.84 -19.90 39.72
CA LEU A 545 -20.17 -20.40 39.40
C LEU A 545 -20.75 -21.13 40.63
N LYS A 546 -21.97 -20.79 41.06
CA LYS A 546 -22.64 -21.45 42.20
C LYS A 546 -23.94 -22.13 41.77
N TYR A 547 -24.33 -23.19 42.50
CA TYR A 547 -25.57 -23.95 42.26
C TYR A 547 -25.67 -24.60 40.85
N VAL A 548 -24.54 -24.96 40.25
CA VAL A 548 -24.54 -25.72 38.99
C VAL A 548 -25.20 -27.09 39.24
N PRO A 549 -26.27 -27.46 38.51
CA PRO A 549 -26.90 -28.77 38.64
C PRO A 549 -25.88 -29.91 38.46
N GLU A 550 -25.96 -30.99 39.25
CA GLU A 550 -24.98 -32.09 39.20
C GLU A 550 -24.84 -32.71 37.80
N GLU A 551 -25.91 -32.66 37.01
CA GLU A 551 -25.97 -33.14 35.63
C GLU A 551 -25.07 -32.36 34.66
N LEU A 552 -24.68 -31.11 34.99
CA LEU A 552 -23.84 -30.24 34.15
C LEU A 552 -22.37 -30.19 34.58
N LEU A 553 -22.01 -30.79 35.72
CA LEU A 553 -20.66 -30.74 36.27
C LEU A 553 -19.65 -31.63 35.53
N GLN A 554 -20.10 -32.51 34.63
CA GLN A 554 -19.25 -33.34 33.76
C GLN A 554 -19.14 -32.82 32.32
N GLU A 555 -19.73 -31.66 32.03
CA GLU A 555 -19.83 -31.10 30.68
C GLU A 555 -18.82 -29.98 30.40
N ASN A 556 -18.64 -29.64 29.12
CA ASN A 556 -17.68 -28.61 28.66
C ASN A 556 -18.32 -27.22 28.59
N PHE A 557 -17.53 -26.18 28.82
CA PHE A 557 -17.99 -24.80 28.71
C PHE A 557 -17.00 -23.87 28.03
N GLU A 558 -17.53 -22.75 27.57
CA GLU A 558 -16.79 -21.69 26.92
C GLU A 558 -17.32 -20.33 27.37
N LEU A 559 -16.40 -19.44 27.74
CA LEU A 559 -16.65 -18.04 28.03
C LEU A 559 -16.13 -17.20 26.87
N ARG A 560 -17.04 -16.54 26.19
CA ARG A 560 -16.77 -15.71 25.02
C ARG A 560 -17.27 -14.29 25.27
N SER A 561 -16.48 -13.30 24.86
CA SER A 561 -17.02 -11.94 24.76
C SER A 561 -18.00 -11.93 23.60
N THR A 562 -19.29 -11.66 23.85
CA THR A 562 -20.26 -11.58 22.75
C THR A 562 -20.01 -10.37 21.86
N THR A 563 -19.27 -9.38 22.36
CA THR A 563 -18.90 -8.16 21.64
C THR A 563 -17.73 -8.33 20.67
N THR A 564 -16.64 -9.00 21.07
CA THR A 564 -15.49 -9.25 20.17
C THR A 564 -15.54 -10.64 19.53
N ASN A 565 -16.50 -11.46 19.94
CA ASN A 565 -16.67 -12.88 19.61
C ASN A 565 -15.40 -13.73 19.84
N GLN A 566 -14.46 -13.22 20.63
CA GLN A 566 -13.21 -13.88 20.93
C GLN A 566 -13.39 -14.80 22.14
N VAL A 567 -12.92 -16.04 22.02
CA VAL A 567 -12.93 -16.99 23.13
C VAL A 567 -11.92 -16.51 24.16
N ILE A 568 -12.43 -16.17 25.34
CA ILE A 568 -11.58 -15.69 26.43
C ILE A 568 -11.11 -16.87 27.28
N LEU A 569 -11.99 -17.87 27.48
CA LEU A 569 -11.66 -19.07 28.27
C LEU A 569 -12.51 -20.27 27.80
N GLN A 570 -11.93 -21.47 27.76
CA GLN A 570 -12.64 -22.72 27.43
C GLN A 570 -12.10 -23.89 28.26
N GLY A 571 -12.97 -24.79 28.74
CA GLY A 571 -12.56 -25.94 29.58
C GLY A 571 -13.72 -26.87 29.97
N SER A 572 -13.42 -27.92 30.74
CA SER A 572 -14.43 -28.79 31.39
C SER A 572 -14.59 -28.41 32.86
N PHE A 573 -15.79 -28.56 33.42
CA PHE A 573 -16.02 -28.25 34.83
C PHE A 573 -15.28 -29.22 35.77
N ASP A 574 -15.13 -30.52 35.42
CA ASP A 574 -14.35 -31.54 36.15
C ASP A 574 -14.51 -31.49 37.69
N GLY A 575 -15.75 -31.24 38.15
CA GLY A 575 -16.10 -31.10 39.58
C GLY A 575 -15.70 -29.78 40.28
N LYS A 576 -15.20 -28.76 39.55
CA LYS A 576 -14.83 -27.43 40.07
C LYS A 576 -15.62 -26.30 39.40
N SER A 577 -15.83 -25.19 40.12
CA SER A 577 -16.69 -24.09 39.67
C SER A 577 -16.06 -22.68 39.70
N ILE A 578 -14.74 -22.53 39.84
CA ILE A 578 -14.07 -21.22 39.96
C ILE A 578 -12.95 -21.04 38.91
N PHE A 579 -12.93 -19.90 38.22
CA PHE A 579 -11.99 -19.54 37.16
C PHE A 579 -11.54 -18.06 37.23
N ARG A 580 -10.39 -17.70 36.63
CA ARG A 580 -9.86 -16.31 36.60
C ARG A 580 -9.47 -15.90 35.19
N THR A 581 -9.86 -14.70 34.75
CA THR A 581 -9.48 -14.17 33.43
C THR A 581 -9.61 -12.64 33.36
N LEU A 582 -8.98 -12.01 32.35
CA LEU A 582 -9.01 -10.56 32.15
C LEU A 582 -10.26 -10.19 31.34
N LEU A 583 -11.18 -9.49 31.99
CA LEU A 583 -12.45 -9.09 31.41
C LEU A 583 -12.48 -7.57 31.26
N TYR A 584 -13.12 -7.13 30.20
CA TYR A 584 -13.45 -5.74 29.95
C TYR A 584 -14.97 -5.61 30.07
N PRO A 585 -15.53 -4.42 30.38
CA PRO A 585 -16.98 -4.28 30.44
C PRO A 585 -17.58 -4.68 29.11
N GLY A 586 -18.61 -5.50 29.19
CA GLY A 586 -19.20 -6.07 28.01
C GLY A 586 -20.12 -7.20 28.38
N GLU A 587 -20.80 -7.67 27.36
CA GLU A 587 -21.67 -8.82 27.49
C GLU A 587 -20.84 -10.07 27.18
N TYR A 588 -21.06 -11.10 27.99
CA TYR A 588 -20.33 -12.34 27.91
C TYR A 588 -21.31 -13.48 27.85
N ALA A 589 -21.06 -14.40 26.93
CA ALA A 589 -21.81 -15.65 26.86
C ALA A 589 -20.96 -16.73 27.51
N ILE A 590 -21.54 -17.37 28.53
CA ILE A 590 -21.05 -18.64 29.05
C ILE A 590 -21.93 -19.70 28.43
N THR A 591 -21.37 -20.40 27.46
CA THR A 591 -22.06 -21.50 26.79
C THR A 591 -21.58 -22.80 27.39
N VAL A 592 -22.51 -23.57 27.94
CA VAL A 592 -22.28 -24.95 28.35
C VAL A 592 -22.78 -25.85 27.23
N TYR A 593 -21.93 -26.77 26.78
CA TYR A 593 -22.22 -27.70 25.69
C TYR A 593 -22.57 -29.07 26.25
N THR A 594 -23.38 -29.86 25.53
CA THR A 594 -23.59 -31.27 25.87
C THR A 594 -22.42 -32.13 25.38
N SER A 595 -22.28 -33.31 25.97
CA SER A 595 -21.30 -34.31 25.55
C SER A 595 -21.64 -34.95 24.20
N GLN A 596 -22.83 -34.69 23.64
CA GLN A 596 -23.20 -35.14 22.31
C GLN A 596 -22.63 -34.21 21.24
N PHE A 597 -21.71 -34.77 20.46
CA PHE A 597 -21.06 -34.10 19.34
C PHE A 597 -21.89 -34.25 18.07
N ASP A 598 -22.31 -33.13 17.50
CA ASP A 598 -23.07 -33.14 16.25
C ASP A 598 -22.10 -33.33 15.08
N GLN A 599 -22.24 -34.47 14.39
CA GLN A 599 -21.36 -34.86 13.30
C GLN A 599 -21.65 -34.10 12.00
N GLU A 600 -22.82 -33.47 11.85
CA GLU A 600 -23.15 -32.66 10.67
C GLU A 600 -22.56 -31.25 10.78
N THR A 601 -22.50 -30.67 11.98
CA THR A 601 -21.94 -29.33 12.21
C THR A 601 -20.49 -29.34 12.68
N GLY A 602 -19.95 -30.50 13.06
CA GLY A 602 -18.57 -30.65 13.53
C GLY A 602 -18.29 -29.97 14.87
N SER A 603 -19.31 -29.80 15.71
CA SER A 603 -19.25 -29.08 16.97
C SER A 603 -20.13 -29.71 18.04
N TYR A 604 -19.79 -29.52 19.32
CA TYR A 604 -20.67 -29.92 20.42
C TYR A 604 -21.94 -29.08 20.43
N VAL A 605 -23.09 -29.70 20.74
CA VAL A 605 -24.37 -29.00 20.73
C VAL A 605 -24.47 -28.11 21.98
N PRO A 606 -24.72 -26.79 21.85
CA PRO A 606 -24.86 -25.91 23.01
C PRO A 606 -26.10 -26.29 23.81
N PHE A 607 -25.89 -26.68 25.07
CA PHE A 607 -26.96 -27.06 25.99
C PHE A 607 -27.68 -25.84 26.53
N LYS A 608 -26.92 -24.90 27.11
CA LYS A 608 -27.46 -23.66 27.68
C LYS A 608 -26.41 -22.58 27.59
N THR A 609 -26.82 -21.43 27.06
CA THR A 609 -26.00 -20.23 27.04
C THR A 609 -26.57 -19.26 28.06
N ILE A 610 -25.71 -18.80 28.96
CA ILE A 610 -26.05 -17.75 29.91
C ILE A 610 -25.32 -16.49 29.46
N HIS A 611 -26.10 -15.47 29.16
CA HIS A 611 -25.56 -14.14 28.90
C HIS A 611 -25.45 -13.41 30.23
N VAL A 612 -24.23 -12.99 30.53
CA VAL A 612 -23.94 -12.18 31.71
C VAL A 612 -23.36 -10.88 31.22
N GLN A 613 -24.05 -9.80 31.57
CA GLN A 613 -23.55 -8.47 31.31
C GLN A 613 -22.61 -8.09 32.44
N ILE A 614 -21.33 -8.07 32.13
CA ILE A 614 -20.28 -7.72 33.08
C ILE A 614 -20.04 -6.23 32.94
N SER A 615 -20.50 -5.47 33.93
CA SER A 615 -20.27 -4.04 33.98
C SER A 615 -18.87 -3.74 34.54
N GLN A 616 -18.37 -2.52 34.29
CA GLN A 616 -17.11 -2.08 34.89
C GLN A 616 -17.16 -2.21 36.41
N GLN A 617 -18.27 -1.82 37.05
CA GLN A 617 -18.46 -1.90 38.49
C GLN A 617 -18.35 -3.33 39.10
N MET A 618 -18.58 -4.38 38.30
CA MET A 618 -18.38 -5.79 38.71
C MET A 618 -16.96 -6.28 38.45
N ILE A 619 -16.30 -5.69 37.46
CA ILE A 619 -14.87 -5.91 37.19
C ILE A 619 -14.08 -5.27 38.34
N ASP A 620 -14.49 -4.05 38.68
CA ASP A 620 -14.10 -3.17 39.79
C ASP A 620 -14.02 -3.87 41.17
N THR A 621 -14.88 -4.85 41.44
CA THR A 621 -14.85 -5.63 42.70
C THR A 621 -13.83 -6.77 42.71
N GLY A 622 -13.26 -7.12 41.55
CA GLY A 622 -12.29 -8.20 41.38
C GLY A 622 -12.86 -9.63 41.49
N PHE A 623 -14.18 -9.78 41.71
CA PHE A 623 -14.85 -11.06 41.90
C PHE A 623 -16.32 -11.02 41.46
N ILE A 624 -16.74 -11.98 40.64
CA ILE A 624 -18.09 -12.17 40.08
C ILE A 624 -18.58 -13.57 40.45
N ILE A 625 -19.79 -13.68 41.01
CA ILE A 625 -20.45 -14.97 41.25
C ILE A 625 -21.63 -15.10 40.29
N ILE A 626 -21.70 -16.20 39.55
CA ILE A 626 -22.82 -16.51 38.67
C ILE A 626 -23.51 -17.75 39.21
N ALA A 627 -24.70 -17.57 39.77
CA ALA A 627 -25.52 -18.68 40.28
C ALA A 627 -26.43 -19.23 39.18
N PHE A 628 -26.41 -20.55 38.96
CA PHE A 628 -27.41 -21.23 38.15
C PHE A 628 -28.66 -21.44 39.02
N GLN A 629 -29.76 -20.79 38.67
CA GLN A 629 -31.07 -21.05 39.27
C GLN A 629 -31.89 -22.00 38.41
#